data_AF-A0A7V5HQH0-F1
#
_entry.id   AF-A0A7V5HQH0-F1
#
_cell.length_a   1.000
_cell.length_b   1.000
_cell.length_c   1.000
_cell.angle_alpha   90.00
_cell.angle_beta   90.00
_cell.angle_gamma   90.00
#
_symmetry.space_group_name_H-M   'P 1'
#
loop_
_entity.id
_entity.type
_entity.pdbx_description
1 polymer ?
#
loop_
_entity_poly.entity_id
_entity_poly.type
_entity_poly.pdbx_seq_one_letter_code
_entity_poly.pdbx_strand_id
1 'polypeptide(L)'
;MIPLKDENPRRSFPIVNYVIIGINIIIFFYEMSLGRGLNYFFLKYGLIPYEITRFKDIPPFVSHPVILNIFTSMFLHGSFMHIAGNMLYLYIFGDNVEDALGHIRYFFFYILSGIGAALTQIIITPSSLIPNIGASGAISGVLGAYVLLYPHARVITLIPDPFTFGLFYRLTKIPALFFIGFWFILQFFQG
;
A
#
# COMPACT_ATOMS: atom_id res chain seq x y z
N MET A 1 2.73 12.68 -15.45
CA MET A 1 1.73 13.40 -14.65
C MET A 1 1.99 13.09 -13.19
N ILE A 2 1.96 14.08 -12.31
CA ILE A 2 2.24 13.89 -10.87
C ILE A 2 0.98 14.26 -10.10
N PRO A 3 0.26 13.29 -9.50
CA PRO A 3 -0.87 13.61 -8.63
C PRO A 3 -0.35 14.20 -7.32
N LEU A 4 -1.00 15.24 -6.81
CA LEU A 4 -0.53 15.99 -5.65
C LEU A 4 -1.41 15.77 -4.41
N LYS A 5 -2.72 15.90 -4.59
CA LYS A 5 -3.75 15.70 -3.55
C LYS A 5 -5.12 15.63 -4.18
N ASP A 6 -6.09 15.10 -3.46
CA ASP A 6 -7.48 15.19 -3.85
C ASP A 6 -8.06 16.61 -3.61
N GLU A 7 -9.27 16.86 -4.12
CA GLU A 7 -9.94 18.15 -3.99
C GLU A 7 -10.86 18.27 -2.76
N ASN A 8 -11.13 17.19 -2.04
CA ASN A 8 -12.07 17.21 -0.94
C ASN A 8 -11.40 17.84 0.30
N PRO A 9 -12.03 18.85 0.93
CA PRO A 9 -11.49 19.42 2.15
C PRO A 9 -11.58 18.42 3.30
N ARG A 10 -10.48 18.26 4.03
CA ARG A 10 -10.40 17.41 5.23
C ARG A 10 -10.91 18.18 6.45
N ARG A 11 -11.72 17.55 7.29
CA ARG A 11 -12.24 18.15 8.53
C ARG A 11 -11.39 17.82 9.75
N SER A 12 -10.71 16.67 9.75
CA SER A 12 -9.82 16.21 10.80
C SER A 12 -8.39 15.99 10.29
N PHE A 13 -7.42 15.99 11.21
CA PHE A 13 -6.03 15.69 10.88
C PHE A 13 -5.83 14.17 10.84
N PRO A 14 -5.29 13.59 9.75
CA PRO A 14 -5.26 12.13 9.53
C PRO A 14 -4.09 11.46 10.27
N ILE A 15 -4.21 11.35 11.60
CA ILE A 15 -3.15 10.85 12.48
C ILE A 15 -2.77 9.42 12.11
N VAL A 16 -3.75 8.53 11.92
CA VAL A 16 -3.48 7.10 11.71
C VAL A 16 -2.82 6.87 10.35
N ASN A 17 -3.30 7.54 9.30
CA ASN A 17 -2.71 7.47 7.97
C ASN A 17 -1.24 7.88 7.99
N TYR A 18 -0.92 9.01 8.63
CA TYR A 18 0.46 9.48 8.73
C TYR A 18 1.34 8.59 9.62
N VAL A 19 0.78 8.00 10.68
CA VAL A 19 1.51 7.01 11.49
C VAL A 19 1.83 5.77 10.67
N ILE A 20 0.88 5.24 9.90
CA ILE A 20 1.10 4.08 9.01
C ILE A 20 2.17 4.42 7.98
N ILE A 21 2.09 5.59 7.33
CA ILE A 21 3.11 6.04 6.36
C ILE A 21 4.49 6.13 7.03
N GLY A 22 4.56 6.76 8.21
CA GLY A 22 5.80 6.88 8.97
C GLY A 22 6.44 5.54 9.33
N ILE A 23 5.63 4.58 9.80
CA ILE A 23 6.10 3.23 10.14
C ILE A 23 6.67 2.52 8.90
N ASN A 24 5.97 2.57 7.77
CA ASN A 24 6.44 1.96 6.51
C ASN A 24 7.77 2.58 6.05
N ILE A 25 7.90 3.90 6.13
CA ILE A 25 9.14 4.61 5.78
C ILE A 25 10.30 4.19 6.70
N ILE A 26 10.06 4.11 8.02
CA ILE A 26 11.08 3.68 8.99
C ILE A 26 11.54 2.25 8.71
N ILE A 27 10.59 1.32 8.49
CA ILE A 27 10.89 -0.08 8.18
C ILE A 27 11.67 -0.17 6.86
N PHE A 28 11.29 0.61 5.84
CA PHE A 28 12.02 0.60 4.57
C PHE A 28 13.45 1.14 4.69
N PHE A 29 13.69 2.18 5.50
CA PHE A 29 15.06 2.60 5.77
C PHE A 29 15.87 1.52 6.49
N TYR A 30 15.24 0.77 7.39
CA TYR A 30 15.86 -0.39 8.00
C TYR A 30 16.16 -1.48 6.95
N GLU A 31 15.22 -1.81 6.07
CA GLU A 31 15.42 -2.75 4.95
C GLU A 31 16.63 -2.36 4.08
N MET A 32 16.74 -1.07 3.73
CA MET A 32 17.87 -0.55 2.96
C MET A 32 19.22 -0.71 3.68
N SER A 33 19.22 -0.68 5.02
CA SER A 33 20.43 -0.85 5.83
C SER A 33 20.95 -2.30 5.86
N LEU A 34 20.11 -3.29 5.52
CA LEU A 34 20.45 -4.71 5.66
C LEU A 34 21.39 -5.24 4.56
N GLY A 35 21.51 -4.54 3.42
CA GLY A 35 22.35 -4.97 2.30
C GLY A 35 22.06 -6.42 1.87
N ARG A 36 23.06 -7.30 2.02
CA ARG A 36 22.93 -8.74 1.67
C ARG A 36 21.91 -9.50 2.54
N GLY A 37 21.58 -8.98 3.73
CA GLY A 37 20.60 -9.55 4.65
C GLY A 37 19.14 -9.31 4.26
N LEU A 38 18.86 -8.47 3.26
CA LEU A 38 17.50 -8.08 2.88
C LEU A 38 16.64 -9.29 2.47
N ASN A 39 17.18 -10.18 1.62
CA ASN A 39 16.45 -11.38 1.19
C ASN A 39 16.08 -12.29 2.38
N TYR A 40 16.99 -12.42 3.35
CA TYR A 40 16.75 -13.18 4.56
C TYR A 40 15.67 -12.54 5.43
N PHE A 41 15.64 -11.21 5.49
CA PHE A 41 14.60 -10.45 6.19
C PHE A 41 13.22 -10.65 5.56
N PHE A 42 13.12 -10.62 4.24
CA PHE A 42 11.86 -10.91 3.53
C PHE A 42 11.38 -12.34 3.72
N LEU A 43 12.29 -13.32 3.76
CA LEU A 43 11.91 -14.70 4.03
C LEU A 43 11.39 -14.90 5.46
N LYS A 44 11.89 -14.13 6.44
CA LYS A 44 11.42 -14.22 7.84
C LYS A 44 10.09 -13.52 8.09
N TYR A 45 9.92 -12.32 7.54
CA TYR A 45 8.82 -11.43 7.90
C TYR A 45 7.80 -11.22 6.77
N GLY A 46 8.09 -11.72 5.57
CA GLY A 46 7.15 -11.73 4.45
C GLY A 46 6.15 -12.87 4.58
N LEU A 47 5.00 -12.72 3.93
CA LEU A 47 3.95 -13.72 3.93
C LEU A 47 4.29 -14.79 2.91
N ILE A 48 4.63 -16.00 3.35
CA ILE A 48 4.82 -17.15 2.47
C ILE A 48 3.55 -18.03 2.54
N PRO A 49 2.71 -18.07 1.48
CA PRO A 49 1.47 -18.84 1.49
C PRO A 49 1.63 -20.31 1.90
N TYR A 50 2.72 -20.94 1.47
CA TYR A 50 3.04 -22.32 1.84
C TYR A 50 3.14 -22.53 3.36
N GLU A 51 3.76 -21.60 4.10
CA GLU A 51 3.95 -21.74 5.55
C GLU A 51 2.60 -21.70 6.30
N ILE A 52 1.69 -20.86 5.80
CA ILE A 52 0.34 -20.72 6.36
C ILE A 52 -0.52 -21.95 6.04
N THR A 53 -0.53 -22.40 4.78
CA THR A 53 -1.40 -23.52 4.38
C THR A 53 -0.91 -24.87 4.91
N ARG A 54 0.41 -25.03 5.12
CA ARG A 54 1.01 -26.27 5.63
C ARG A 54 1.28 -26.23 7.13
N PHE A 55 1.01 -25.10 7.79
CA PHE A 55 1.36 -24.87 9.20
C PHE A 55 2.81 -25.28 9.50
N LYS A 56 3.71 -24.95 8.57
CA LYS A 56 5.11 -25.39 8.60
C LYS A 56 6.01 -24.22 8.22
N ASP A 57 6.77 -23.77 9.20
CA ASP A 57 7.88 -22.83 9.03
C ASP A 57 8.97 -23.46 8.16
N ILE A 58 9.49 -22.70 7.20
CA ILE A 58 10.58 -23.13 6.32
C ILE A 58 11.84 -22.31 6.59
N PRO A 59 13.05 -22.84 6.31
CA PRO A 59 14.26 -22.05 6.49
C PRO A 59 14.20 -20.74 5.68
N PRO A 60 14.50 -19.60 6.30
CA PRO A 60 15.04 -19.44 7.64
C PRO A 60 13.98 -19.41 8.75
N PHE A 61 14.11 -20.31 9.72
CA PHE A 61 13.16 -20.44 10.82
C PHE A 61 13.01 -19.14 11.64
N VAL A 62 11.78 -18.90 12.08
CA VAL A 62 11.39 -17.75 12.89
C VAL A 62 11.02 -18.16 14.32
N SER A 63 11.25 -17.26 15.27
CA SER A 63 10.92 -17.50 16.69
C SER A 63 9.46 -17.17 17.03
N HIS A 64 8.68 -16.73 16.06
CA HIS A 64 7.27 -16.34 16.22
C HIS A 64 6.37 -17.19 15.33
N PRO A 65 5.07 -17.29 15.63
CA PRO A 65 4.13 -17.99 14.75
C PRO A 65 4.13 -17.41 13.33
N VAL A 66 4.23 -18.28 12.30
CA VAL A 66 4.23 -17.87 10.88
C VAL A 66 2.97 -17.10 10.48
N ILE A 67 1.85 -17.29 11.19
CA ILE A 67 0.61 -16.53 10.96
C ILE A 67 0.76 -15.02 11.23
N LEU A 68 1.72 -14.62 12.07
CA LEU A 68 2.02 -13.20 12.28
C LEU A 68 2.62 -12.55 11.02
N ASN A 69 3.15 -13.35 10.08
CA ASN A 69 3.68 -12.84 8.82
C ASN A 69 2.60 -12.25 7.92
N ILE A 70 1.32 -12.56 8.16
CA ILE A 70 0.19 -11.86 7.52
C ILE A 70 0.21 -10.36 7.87
N PHE A 71 0.62 -10.01 9.09
CA PHE A 71 0.66 -8.62 9.55
C PHE A 71 2.00 -7.96 9.23
N THR A 72 3.12 -8.64 9.45
CA THR A 72 4.44 -8.03 9.21
C THR A 72 4.68 -7.76 7.73
N SER A 73 4.19 -8.64 6.84
CA SER A 73 4.32 -8.45 5.39
C SER A 73 3.70 -7.16 4.88
N MET A 74 2.65 -6.67 5.55
CA MET A 74 1.95 -5.42 5.21
C MET A 74 2.84 -4.18 5.30
N PHE A 75 4.01 -4.29 5.94
CA PHE A 75 4.92 -3.16 6.15
C PHE A 75 6.25 -3.28 5.38
N LEU A 76 6.48 -4.40 4.70
CA LEU A 76 7.72 -4.68 3.99
C LEU A 76 7.66 -4.21 2.54
N HIS A 77 8.76 -3.70 1.99
CA HIS A 77 8.77 -3.20 0.61
C HIS A 77 10.04 -3.62 -0.16
N GLY A 78 9.83 -4.31 -1.29
CA GLY A 78 10.93 -4.86 -2.09
C GLY A 78 11.78 -3.83 -2.88
N SER A 79 11.31 -2.60 -3.04
CA SER A 79 12.04 -1.56 -3.78
C SER A 79 11.57 -0.15 -3.45
N PHE A 80 12.38 0.84 -3.82
CA PHE A 80 12.04 2.27 -3.64
C PHE A 80 10.76 2.64 -4.39
N MET A 81 10.57 2.17 -5.63
CA MET A 81 9.36 2.46 -6.41
C MET A 81 8.12 1.79 -5.81
N HIS A 82 8.29 0.62 -5.19
CA HIS A 82 7.20 -0.08 -4.52
C HIS A 82 6.69 0.73 -3.31
N ILE A 83 7.58 1.14 -2.40
CA ILE A 83 7.17 1.99 -1.27
C ILE A 83 6.68 3.37 -1.72
N ALA A 84 7.38 4.02 -2.66
CA ALA A 84 7.00 5.35 -3.13
C ALA A 84 5.58 5.35 -3.74
N GLY A 85 5.24 4.32 -4.52
CA GLY A 85 3.90 4.14 -5.07
C GLY A 85 2.86 3.93 -3.97
N ASN A 86 3.12 3.02 -3.03
CA ASN A 86 2.19 2.74 -1.93
C ASN A 86 1.94 3.98 -1.06
N MET A 87 3.01 4.66 -0.63
CA MET A 87 2.91 5.83 0.23
C MET A 87 2.27 7.02 -0.49
N LEU A 88 2.52 7.20 -1.80
CA LEU A 88 1.86 8.24 -2.59
C LEU A 88 0.34 8.05 -2.63
N TYR A 89 -0.14 6.84 -2.89
CA TYR A 89 -1.58 6.57 -2.94
C TYR A 89 -2.23 6.64 -1.56
N LEU A 90 -1.55 6.09 -0.55
CA LEU A 90 -2.02 6.19 0.83
C LEU A 90 -2.06 7.66 1.31
N TYR A 91 -1.10 8.48 0.90
CA TYR A 91 -1.06 9.91 1.19
C TYR A 91 -2.19 10.69 0.50
N ILE A 92 -2.49 10.41 -0.77
CA ILE A 92 -3.51 11.14 -1.55
C ILE A 92 -4.94 10.78 -1.15
N PHE A 93 -5.19 9.51 -0.79
CA PHE A 93 -6.55 9.00 -0.62
C PHE A 93 -6.87 8.55 0.80
N GLY A 94 -5.85 8.15 1.59
CA GLY A 94 -6.05 7.55 2.91
C GLY A 94 -6.57 8.54 3.94
N ASP A 95 -6.23 9.80 3.81
CA ASP A 95 -6.67 10.86 4.71
C ASP A 95 -8.16 11.18 4.60
N ASN A 96 -8.75 11.22 3.40
CA ASN A 96 -10.20 11.40 3.24
C ASN A 96 -11.01 10.21 3.74
N VAL A 97 -10.45 8.99 3.64
CA VAL A 97 -11.09 7.78 4.16
C VAL A 97 -10.99 7.78 5.69
N GLU A 98 -9.86 8.21 6.26
CA GLU A 98 -9.74 8.40 7.70
C GLU A 98 -10.70 9.46 8.23
N ASP A 99 -10.85 10.59 7.53
CA ASP A 99 -11.80 11.65 7.89
C ASP A 99 -13.26 11.16 7.87
N ALA A 100 -13.61 10.31 6.89
CA ALA A 100 -14.95 9.75 6.76
C ALA A 100 -15.28 8.68 7.81
N LEU A 101 -14.31 7.82 8.15
CA LEU A 101 -14.51 6.70 9.08
C LEU A 101 -14.21 7.08 10.54
N GLY A 102 -13.36 8.07 10.77
CA GLY A 102 -12.71 8.35 12.04
C GLY A 102 -11.50 7.43 12.30
N HIS A 103 -10.56 7.92 13.09
CA HIS A 103 -9.24 7.30 13.36
C HIS A 103 -9.31 5.80 13.69
N ILE A 104 -10.14 5.41 14.66
CA ILE A 104 -10.21 4.02 15.15
C ILE A 104 -10.75 3.08 14.07
N ARG A 105 -11.85 3.47 13.40
CA ARG A 105 -12.47 2.63 12.37
C ARG A 105 -11.56 2.53 11.15
N TYR A 106 -10.89 3.61 10.78
CA TYR A 106 -9.89 3.61 9.72
C TYR A 106 -8.73 2.65 10.01
N PHE A 107 -8.20 2.65 11.23
CA PHE A 107 -7.14 1.72 11.64
C PHE A 107 -7.56 0.26 11.43
N PHE A 108 -8.71 -0.14 11.99
CA PHE A 108 -9.19 -1.51 11.82
C PHE A 108 -9.54 -1.82 10.37
N PHE A 109 -10.10 -0.86 9.64
CA PHE A 109 -10.40 -1.02 8.22
C PHE A 109 -9.14 -1.30 7.40
N TYR A 110 -8.05 -0.57 7.64
CA TYR A 110 -6.76 -0.80 7.00
C TYR A 110 -6.22 -2.21 7.30
N ILE A 111 -6.22 -2.60 8.58
CA ILE A 111 -5.72 -3.91 9.02
C ILE A 111 -6.56 -5.05 8.43
N LEU A 112 -7.89 -4.96 8.51
CA LEU A 112 -8.79 -5.99 7.97
C LEU A 112 -8.69 -6.09 6.45
N SER A 113 -8.48 -4.98 5.75
CA SER A 113 -8.24 -4.98 4.30
C SER A 113 -6.94 -5.70 3.94
N GLY A 114 -5.87 -5.47 4.70
CA GLY A 114 -4.60 -6.18 4.53
C GLY A 114 -4.72 -7.68 4.79
N ILE A 115 -5.40 -8.07 5.88
CA ILE A 115 -5.69 -9.48 6.19
C ILE A 115 -6.52 -10.10 5.07
N GLY A 116 -7.57 -9.42 4.59
CA GLY A 116 -8.42 -9.88 3.50
C GLY A 116 -7.60 -10.16 2.23
N ALA A 117 -6.75 -9.22 1.84
CA ALA A 117 -5.85 -9.39 0.70
C ALA A 117 -4.86 -10.54 0.88
N ALA A 118 -4.26 -10.67 2.07
CA ALA A 118 -3.36 -11.78 2.41
C ALA A 118 -4.06 -13.14 2.30
N LEU A 119 -5.28 -13.25 2.84
CA LEU A 119 -6.08 -14.47 2.73
C LEU A 119 -6.44 -14.79 1.27
N THR A 120 -6.80 -13.78 0.47
CA THR A 120 -7.02 -13.94 -0.97
C THR A 120 -5.76 -14.48 -1.66
N GLN A 121 -4.59 -13.93 -1.36
CA GLN A 121 -3.32 -14.41 -1.91
C GLN A 121 -3.04 -15.87 -1.53
N ILE A 122 -3.27 -16.24 -0.27
CA ILE A 122 -3.10 -17.60 0.25
C ILE A 122 -4.02 -18.57 -0.49
N ILE A 123 -5.27 -18.18 -0.75
CA ILE A 123 -6.25 -19.01 -1.47
C ILE A 123 -5.85 -19.18 -2.94
N ILE A 124 -5.38 -18.13 -3.61
CA ILE A 124 -5.01 -18.16 -5.03
C ILE A 124 -3.70 -18.92 -5.26
N THR A 125 -2.71 -18.78 -4.36
CA THR A 125 -1.36 -19.33 -4.52
C THR A 125 -0.90 -20.16 -3.31
N PRO A 126 -1.64 -21.19 -2.89
CA PRO A 126 -1.45 -21.86 -1.59
C PRO A 126 -0.10 -22.57 -1.41
N SER A 127 0.55 -22.95 -2.51
CA SER A 127 1.86 -23.63 -2.51
C SER A 127 3.04 -22.69 -2.81
N SER A 128 2.81 -21.38 -2.93
CA SER A 128 3.89 -20.43 -3.23
C SER A 128 4.91 -20.38 -2.08
N LEU A 129 6.18 -20.50 -2.45
CA LEU A 129 7.33 -20.30 -1.57
C LEU A 129 7.91 -18.88 -1.68
N ILE A 130 7.33 -18.05 -2.56
CA ILE A 130 7.79 -16.67 -2.78
C ILE A 130 7.14 -15.80 -1.69
N PRO A 131 7.94 -15.06 -0.89
CA PRO A 131 7.40 -14.16 0.11
C PRO A 131 6.64 -13.02 -0.56
N ASN A 132 5.37 -12.87 -0.19
CA ASN A 132 4.56 -11.72 -0.53
C ASN A 132 4.80 -10.62 0.51
N ILE A 133 5.14 -9.43 0.02
CA ILE A 133 5.45 -8.25 0.83
C ILE A 133 4.74 -7.03 0.24
N GLY A 134 4.30 -6.11 1.08
CA GLY A 134 3.75 -4.84 0.65
C GLY A 134 2.47 -4.43 1.36
N ALA A 135 2.32 -3.12 1.55
CA ALA A 135 1.09 -2.50 2.03
C ALA A 135 -0.06 -2.50 0.99
N SER A 136 0.21 -2.90 -0.25
CA SER A 136 -0.68 -2.76 -1.41
C SER A 136 -2.05 -3.43 -1.20
N GLY A 137 -2.12 -4.58 -0.50
CA GLY A 137 -3.39 -5.22 -0.16
C GLY A 137 -4.29 -4.35 0.72
N ALA A 138 -3.74 -3.77 1.79
CA ALA A 138 -4.48 -2.86 2.66
C ALA A 138 -4.85 -1.55 1.96
N ILE A 139 -3.91 -0.98 1.20
CA ILE A 139 -4.14 0.23 0.41
C ILE A 139 -5.24 0.00 -0.62
N SER A 140 -5.30 -1.17 -1.27
CA SER A 140 -6.40 -1.51 -2.19
C SER A 140 -7.77 -1.41 -1.54
N GLY A 141 -7.90 -1.86 -0.28
CA GLY A 141 -9.13 -1.70 0.49
C GLY A 141 -9.45 -0.23 0.77
N VAL A 142 -8.45 0.59 1.14
CA VAL A 142 -8.59 2.05 1.31
C VAL A 142 -9.03 2.73 0.02
N LEU A 143 -8.43 2.39 -1.12
CA LEU A 143 -8.83 2.94 -2.42
C LEU A 143 -10.24 2.49 -2.82
N GLY A 144 -10.62 1.24 -2.51
CA GLY A 144 -11.99 0.75 -2.70
C GLY A 144 -13.00 1.56 -1.89
N ALA A 145 -12.72 1.81 -0.61
CA ALA A 145 -13.55 2.68 0.23
C ALA A 145 -13.60 4.12 -0.31
N TYR A 146 -12.47 4.66 -0.76
CA TYR A 146 -12.41 5.99 -1.37
C TYR A 146 -13.33 6.11 -2.59
N VAL A 147 -13.30 5.12 -3.49
CA VAL A 147 -14.18 5.11 -4.69
C VAL A 147 -15.66 5.10 -4.30
N LEU A 148 -16.03 4.36 -3.26
CA LEU A 148 -17.42 4.30 -2.78
C LEU A 148 -17.87 5.60 -2.10
N LEU A 149 -16.99 6.22 -1.31
CA LEU A 149 -17.27 7.46 -0.60
C LEU A 149 -17.27 8.68 -1.53
N TYR A 150 -16.37 8.69 -2.52
CA TYR A 150 -16.07 9.85 -3.37
C TYR A 150 -16.01 9.49 -4.87
N PRO A 151 -17.08 8.93 -5.47
CA PRO A 151 -17.08 8.40 -6.84
C PRO A 151 -16.79 9.44 -7.94
N HIS A 152 -17.00 10.73 -7.64
CA HIS A 152 -16.79 11.83 -8.58
C HIS A 152 -15.62 12.76 -8.20
N ALA A 153 -14.84 12.40 -7.17
CA ALA A 153 -13.72 13.22 -6.74
C ALA A 153 -12.63 13.31 -7.80
N ARG A 154 -11.95 14.45 -7.82
CA ARG A 154 -10.81 14.71 -8.70
C ARG A 154 -9.54 14.92 -7.90
N VAL A 155 -8.44 14.51 -8.51
CA VAL A 155 -7.08 14.68 -7.98
C VAL A 155 -6.43 15.85 -8.71
N ILE A 156 -5.95 16.81 -7.93
CA ILE A 156 -5.14 17.92 -8.41
C ILE A 156 -3.80 17.34 -8.87
N THR A 157 -3.53 17.50 -10.16
CA THR A 157 -2.43 16.83 -10.86
C THR A 157 -1.60 17.86 -11.58
N LEU A 158 -0.28 17.77 -11.40
CA LEU A 158 0.69 18.52 -12.18
C LEU A 158 0.93 17.80 -13.51
N ILE A 159 0.62 18.46 -14.62
CA ILE A 159 0.86 17.94 -15.97
C ILE A 159 1.78 18.89 -16.77
N PRO A 160 2.66 18.35 -17.64
CA PRO A 160 3.36 19.18 -18.62
C PRO A 160 2.32 19.88 -19.49
N ASP A 161 2.49 21.18 -19.72
CA ASP A 161 1.53 21.95 -20.49
C ASP A 161 1.66 21.62 -21.99
N PRO A 162 0.61 21.06 -22.62
CA PRO A 162 0.68 20.62 -24.02
C PRO A 162 0.86 21.78 -25.00
N PHE A 163 0.46 23.00 -24.63
CA PHE A 163 0.57 24.19 -25.48
C PHE A 163 1.99 24.79 -25.50
N THR A 164 2.81 24.45 -24.51
CA THR A 164 4.21 24.88 -24.42
C THR A 164 5.19 23.73 -24.70
N PHE A 165 4.73 22.64 -25.33
CA PHE A 165 5.53 21.44 -25.58
C PHE A 165 6.23 20.89 -24.33
N GLY A 166 5.62 21.06 -23.15
CA GLY A 166 6.17 20.57 -21.89
C GLY A 166 7.28 21.42 -21.26
N LEU A 167 7.53 22.64 -21.77
CA LEU A 167 8.45 23.60 -21.12
C LEU A 167 7.90 24.14 -19.80
N PHE A 168 6.58 24.21 -19.64
CA PHE A 168 5.91 24.63 -18.41
C PHE A 168 5.00 23.54 -17.85
N TYR A 169 4.60 23.68 -16.59
CA TYR A 169 3.67 22.79 -15.91
C TYR A 169 2.41 23.54 -15.50
N ARG A 170 1.26 22.86 -15.57
CA ARG A 170 -0.03 23.38 -15.08
C ARG A 170 -0.69 22.40 -14.14
N LEU A 171 -1.51 22.93 -13.23
CA LEU A 171 -2.38 22.15 -12.37
C LEU A 171 -3.70 21.89 -13.09
N THR A 172 -4.10 20.63 -13.16
CA THR A 172 -5.41 20.21 -13.67
C THR A 172 -6.07 19.26 -12.69
N LYS A 173 -7.38 19.06 -12.84
CA LYS A 173 -8.17 18.12 -12.04
C LYS A 173 -8.51 16.92 -12.89
N ILE A 174 -8.00 15.75 -12.53
CA ILE A 174 -8.26 14.48 -13.22
C ILE A 174 -9.10 13.59 -12.30
N PRO A 175 -10.10 12.84 -12.81
CA PRO A 175 -10.91 11.94 -11.98
C PRO A 175 -10.04 10.99 -11.15
N ALA A 176 -10.34 10.84 -9.85
CA ALA A 176 -9.61 9.95 -8.95
C ALA A 176 -9.60 8.50 -9.46
N LEU A 177 -10.71 8.05 -10.05
CA LEU A 177 -10.84 6.71 -10.62
C LEU A 177 -9.78 6.41 -11.69
N PHE A 178 -9.31 7.42 -12.43
CA PHE A 178 -8.23 7.23 -13.41
C PHE A 178 -6.93 6.80 -12.72
N PHE A 179 -6.53 7.49 -11.65
CA PHE A 179 -5.33 7.16 -10.89
C PHE A 179 -5.47 5.81 -10.19
N ILE A 180 -6.61 5.58 -9.55
CA ILE A 180 -6.90 4.32 -8.86
C ILE A 180 -6.86 3.14 -9.84
N GLY A 181 -7.50 3.25 -11.00
CA GLY A 181 -7.48 2.24 -12.05
C GLY A 181 -6.06 2.00 -12.60
N PHE A 182 -5.31 3.07 -12.88
CA PHE A 182 -3.92 2.96 -13.31
C PHE A 182 -3.04 2.24 -12.28
N TRP A 183 -3.21 2.55 -11.00
CA TRP A 183 -2.48 1.90 -9.92
C TRP A 183 -2.81 0.43 -9.81
N PHE A 184 -4.09 0.03 -9.88
CA PHE A 184 -4.47 -1.39 -9.87
C PHE A 184 -3.82 -2.17 -11.02
N ILE A 185 -3.76 -1.57 -12.23
CA ILE A 185 -3.05 -2.19 -13.36
C ILE A 185 -1.57 -2.36 -13.05
N LEU A 186 -0.91 -1.34 -12.49
CA LEU A 186 0.50 -1.46 -12.09
C LEU A 186 0.72 -2.53 -11.01
N GLN A 187 -0.15 -2.60 -10.01
CA GLN A 187 -0.07 -3.61 -8.95
C GLN A 187 -0.23 -5.02 -9.51
N PHE A 188 -1.07 -5.23 -10.52
CA PHE A 188 -1.23 -6.53 -11.17
C PHE A 188 0.07 -7.03 -11.83
N PHE A 189 0.91 -6.14 -12.34
CA PHE A 189 2.21 -6.50 -12.94
C PHE A 189 3.37 -6.53 -11.93
N GLN A 190 3.19 -5.95 -10.74
CA GLN A 190 4.21 -5.86 -9.69
C GLN A 190 4.01 -6.88 -8.55
N GLY A 191 2.80 -7.45 -8.44
CA GLY A 191 2.44 -8.48 -7.46
C GLY A 191 2.63 -9.91 -7.95
#